data_AF-A0A269XMU6-F1
#
_entry.id   AF-A0A269XMU6-F1
#
_cell.length_a   1.000
_cell.length_b   1.000
_cell.length_c   1.000
_cell.angle_alpha   90.00
_cell.angle_beta   90.00
_cell.angle_gamma   90.00
#
_symmetry.space_group_name_H-M   'P 1'
#
loop_
_entity.id
_entity.type
_entity.pdbx_description
1 polymer ?
#
loop_
_entity_poly.entity_id
_entity_poly.type
_entity_poly.pdbx_seq_one_letter_code
_entity_poly.pdbx_strand_id
1 'polypeptide(L)'
;DCPFNIEGGDELVLSKDVLAIGISERTSAQAIERLARRIFQDPLSTFKKVVAIEIPTSRTFMHLDTVCTMIDYDKFTTHSAILKAEGNMNIFVIEYDESGNDIKISHSSHLKQTLEEVLGVDNIELIPTGNGDVIDGAREQWNDGSNTLCIRPGVVVTYDRNYV
;
A
#
# COMPACT_ATOMS: atom_id res chain seq x y z
N ASP A 1 2.52 -5.61 26.25
CA ASP A 1 1.29 -5.26 25.51
C ASP A 1 1.48 -3.97 24.72
N CYS A 2 1.19 -3.99 23.42
CA CYS A 2 1.17 -2.79 22.58
C CYS A 2 -0.30 -2.34 22.49
N PRO A 3 -0.64 -1.10 22.87
CA PRO A 3 -2.01 -0.60 22.78
C PRO A 3 -2.44 -0.29 21.34
N PHE A 4 -1.51 -0.39 20.39
CA PHE A 4 -1.70 -0.08 18.97
C PHE A 4 -1.72 -1.37 18.16
N ASN A 5 -2.76 -1.53 17.35
CA ASN A 5 -2.99 -2.65 16.46
C ASN A 5 -2.27 -2.47 15.11
N ILE A 6 -1.84 -3.59 14.55
CA ILE A 6 -1.32 -3.76 13.19
C ILE A 6 -1.68 -5.18 12.72
N GLU A 7 -2.07 -5.33 11.46
CA GLU A 7 -2.40 -6.63 10.84
C GLU A 7 -1.65 -6.78 9.51
N GLY A 8 -1.25 -8.02 9.17
CA GLY A 8 -0.35 -8.28 8.04
C GLY A 8 -0.89 -7.91 6.66
N GLY A 9 -2.22 -7.84 6.46
CA GLY A 9 -2.81 -7.38 5.19
C GLY A 9 -2.53 -5.90 4.90
N ASP A 10 -2.19 -5.11 5.94
CA ASP A 10 -1.78 -3.72 5.75
C ASP A 10 -0.29 -3.60 5.41
N GLU A 11 0.54 -4.63 5.58
CA GLU A 11 2.00 -4.55 5.47
C GLU A 11 2.51 -5.07 4.12
N LEU A 12 2.87 -4.17 3.21
CA LEU A 12 3.36 -4.50 1.87
C LEU A 12 4.85 -4.15 1.70
N VAL A 13 5.70 -5.17 1.59
CA VAL A 13 7.13 -5.01 1.27
C VAL A 13 7.27 -4.76 -0.23
N LEU A 14 7.42 -3.49 -0.64
CA LEU A 14 7.51 -3.11 -2.06
C LEU A 14 8.93 -3.28 -2.61
N SER A 15 9.95 -3.06 -1.78
CA SER A 15 11.34 -3.30 -2.15
C SER A 15 12.19 -3.53 -0.90
N LYS A 16 13.50 -3.74 -1.08
CA LYS A 16 14.44 -3.78 0.04
C LYS A 16 14.50 -2.45 0.83
N ASP A 17 14.16 -1.33 0.18
CA ASP A 17 14.30 0.01 0.75
C ASP A 17 12.93 0.61 1.17
N VAL A 18 11.80 0.06 0.69
CA VAL A 18 10.47 0.66 0.83
C VAL A 18 9.45 -0.34 1.37
N LEU A 19 8.78 0.05 2.44
CA LEU A 19 7.61 -0.63 3.01
C LEU A 19 6.38 0.28 2.83
N ALA A 20 5.26 -0.25 2.36
CA ALA A 20 3.97 0.45 2.39
C ALA A 20 3.10 -0.15 3.49
N ILE A 21 2.41 0.71 4.27
CA ILE A 21 1.53 0.27 5.35
C ILE A 21 0.18 0.98 5.28
N GLY A 22 -0.92 0.21 5.31
CA GLY A 22 -2.27 0.76 5.41
C GLY A 22 -2.55 1.39 6.79
N ILE A 23 -3.09 2.61 6.81
CA ILE A 23 -3.80 3.14 7.98
C ILE A 23 -5.27 2.75 7.79
N SER A 24 -5.74 1.82 8.62
CA SER A 24 -7.04 1.15 8.48
C SER A 24 -7.76 1.05 9.83
N GLU A 25 -8.95 0.44 9.86
CA GLU A 25 -9.60 0.07 11.13
C GLU A 25 -8.78 -0.96 11.93
N ARG A 26 -7.85 -1.67 11.28
CA ARG A 26 -7.05 -2.77 11.83
C ARG A 26 -5.59 -2.43 12.09
N THR A 27 -5.10 -1.35 11.48
CA THR A 27 -3.74 -0.84 11.66
C THR A 27 -3.76 0.65 11.96
N SER A 28 -3.28 1.01 13.15
CA SER A 28 -3.27 2.40 13.63
C SER A 28 -1.99 3.14 13.25
N ALA A 29 -2.10 4.45 13.00
CA ALA A 29 -0.94 5.28 12.65
C ALA A 29 0.17 5.24 13.71
N GLN A 30 -0.18 5.14 15.00
CA GLN A 30 0.79 5.02 16.09
C GLN A 30 1.57 3.70 16.05
N ALA A 31 0.95 2.60 15.59
CA ALA A 31 1.66 1.35 15.37
C ALA A 31 2.68 1.50 14.24
N ILE A 32 2.30 2.15 13.14
CA ILE A 32 3.17 2.42 11.98
C ILE A 32 4.37 3.29 12.39
N GLU A 33 4.14 4.37 13.11
CA GLU A 33 5.21 5.27 13.56
C GLU A 33 6.24 4.52 14.43
N ARG A 34 5.73 3.71 15.38
CA ARG A 34 6.57 2.90 16.26
C ARG A 34 7.34 1.83 15.47
N LEU A 35 6.71 1.21 14.47
CA LEU A 35 7.34 0.23 13.61
C LEU A 35 8.44 0.87 12.77
N ALA A 36 8.18 2.01 12.14
CA ALA A 36 9.15 2.75 11.32
C ALA A 36 10.41 3.08 12.12
N ARG A 37 10.28 3.67 13.32
CA ARG A 37 11.41 3.96 14.21
C ARG A 37 12.23 2.71 14.54
N ARG A 38 11.57 1.57 14.79
CA ARG A 38 12.24 0.30 15.11
C ARG A 38 12.97 -0.30 13.92
N ILE A 39 12.31 -0.35 12.77
CA ILE A 39 12.88 -0.90 11.54
C ILE A 39 14.08 -0.07 11.10
N PHE A 40 14.02 1.26 11.21
CA PHE A 40 15.12 2.13 10.83
C PHE A 40 16.34 1.98 11.75
N GLN A 41 16.11 1.79 13.06
CA GLN A 41 17.17 1.59 14.06
C GLN A 41 17.77 0.17 14.04
N ASP A 42 17.13 -0.79 13.37
CA ASP A 42 17.62 -2.16 13.29
C ASP A 42 18.78 -2.25 12.28
N PRO A 43 20.01 -2.60 12.71
CA PRO A 43 21.16 -2.69 11.81
C PRO A 43 21.04 -3.80 10.75
N LEU A 44 20.09 -4.72 10.88
CA LEU A 44 19.80 -5.76 9.88
C LEU A 44 18.77 -5.31 8.83
N SER A 45 18.08 -4.21 9.08
CA SER A 45 17.07 -3.67 8.18
C SER A 45 17.72 -2.86 7.05
N THR A 46 17.17 -3.01 5.84
CA THR A 46 17.55 -2.19 4.68
C THR A 46 16.53 -1.10 4.36
N PHE A 47 15.38 -1.09 5.05
CA PHE A 47 14.31 -0.14 4.77
C PHE A 47 14.73 1.29 5.11
N LYS A 48 14.44 2.20 4.18
CA LYS A 48 14.72 3.63 4.28
C LYS A 48 13.45 4.47 4.32
N LYS A 49 12.35 3.96 3.78
CA LYS A 49 11.07 4.66 3.71
C LYS A 49 9.94 3.73 4.12
N VAL A 50 9.01 4.27 4.91
CA VAL A 50 7.70 3.69 5.17
C VAL A 50 6.64 4.61 4.58
N VAL A 51 5.80 4.11 3.67
CA VAL A 51 4.69 4.86 3.06
C VAL A 51 3.40 4.44 3.75
N ALA A 52 2.90 5.28 4.65
CA ALA A 52 1.63 5.04 5.32
C ALA A 52 0.47 5.58 4.45
N ILE A 53 -0.49 4.74 4.08
CA ILE A 53 -1.58 5.08 3.16
C ILE A 53 -2.90 4.95 3.91
N GLU A 54 -3.62 6.06 4.11
CA GLU A 54 -4.98 6.00 4.64
C GLU A 54 -5.93 5.39 3.61
N ILE A 55 -6.52 4.24 3.95
CA ILE A 55 -7.52 3.59 3.12
C ILE A 55 -8.92 4.07 3.51
N PRO A 56 -9.85 4.24 2.55
CA PRO A 56 -11.21 4.69 2.85
C PRO A 56 -11.90 3.76 3.85
N THR A 57 -12.49 4.35 4.90
CA THR A 57 -13.23 3.59 5.92
C THR A 57 -14.54 3.06 5.32
N SER A 58 -14.56 1.79 4.93
CA SER A 58 -15.74 1.07 4.47
C SER A 58 -15.68 -0.35 5.02
N ARG A 59 -16.84 -0.95 5.33
CA ARG A 59 -16.95 -2.36 5.75
C ARG A 59 -16.34 -3.34 4.75
N THR A 60 -16.13 -2.92 3.50
CA THR A 60 -15.56 -3.74 2.42
C THR A 60 -14.04 -3.67 2.30
N PHE A 61 -13.38 -2.70 2.97
CA PHE A 61 -11.92 -2.51 2.88
C PHE A 61 -11.32 -2.71 4.26
N MET A 62 -10.84 -3.93 4.51
CA MET A 62 -10.26 -4.26 5.82
C MET A 62 -8.78 -3.89 5.90
N HIS A 63 -8.07 -3.96 4.78
CA HIS A 63 -6.61 -3.84 4.69
C HIS A 63 -6.15 -3.23 3.36
N LEU A 64 -4.91 -2.75 3.30
CA LEU A 64 -4.29 -2.20 2.09
C LEU A 64 -4.25 -3.20 0.92
N ASP A 65 -3.88 -4.45 1.18
CA ASP A 65 -3.79 -5.51 0.16
C ASP A 65 -5.13 -5.83 -0.53
N THR A 66 -6.25 -5.50 0.11
CA THR A 66 -7.59 -5.67 -0.50
C THR A 66 -7.88 -4.60 -1.55
N VAL A 67 -7.13 -3.49 -1.56
CA VAL A 67 -7.39 -2.35 -2.45
C VAL A 67 -6.20 -1.94 -3.31
N CYS A 68 -4.99 -2.40 -3.00
CA CYS A 68 -3.77 -2.10 -3.73
C CYS A 68 -2.72 -3.20 -3.51
N THR A 69 -2.25 -3.85 -4.58
CA THR A 69 -1.22 -4.89 -4.50
C THR A 69 -0.20 -4.74 -5.64
N MET A 70 1.08 -4.89 -5.35
CA MET A 70 2.15 -4.85 -6.37
C MET A 70 2.27 -6.20 -7.09
N ILE A 71 2.21 -6.18 -8.43
CA ILE A 71 2.20 -7.40 -9.25
C ILE A 71 3.38 -7.49 -10.24
N ASP A 72 4.07 -6.38 -10.48
CA ASP A 72 5.28 -6.29 -11.30
C ASP A 72 6.12 -5.12 -10.77
N TYR A 73 7.32 -4.91 -11.33
CA TYR A 73 8.23 -3.83 -10.92
C TYR A 73 7.59 -2.42 -10.98
N ASP A 74 6.66 -2.23 -11.91
CA ASP A 74 6.01 -0.96 -12.24
C ASP A 74 4.47 -1.07 -12.28
N LYS A 75 3.88 -2.17 -11.78
CA LYS A 75 2.43 -2.42 -11.90
C LYS A 75 1.79 -2.80 -10.58
N PHE A 76 0.63 -2.20 -10.34
CA PHE A 76 -0.20 -2.47 -9.17
C PHE A 76 -1.63 -2.77 -9.59
N THR A 77 -2.23 -3.81 -9.00
CA THR A 77 -3.70 -3.99 -9.07
C THR A 77 -4.34 -3.10 -8.01
N THR A 78 -5.33 -2.31 -8.41
CA THR A 78 -5.98 -1.34 -7.53
C THR A 78 -7.50 -1.40 -7.62
N HIS A 79 -8.15 -1.11 -6.51
CA HIS A 79 -9.59 -0.93 -6.50
C HIS A 79 -9.98 0.47 -7.00
N SER A 80 -11.12 0.57 -7.69
CA SER A 80 -11.63 1.85 -8.24
C SER A 80 -11.80 2.96 -7.19
N ALA A 81 -12.00 2.61 -5.91
CA ALA A 81 -12.07 3.60 -4.82
C ALA A 81 -10.75 4.34 -4.59
N ILE A 82 -9.61 3.67 -4.75
CA ILE A 82 -8.28 4.30 -4.66
C ILE A 82 -8.10 5.27 -5.82
N LEU A 83 -8.42 4.84 -7.04
CA LEU A 83 -8.33 5.69 -8.23
C LEU A 83 -9.24 6.93 -8.13
N LYS A 84 -10.43 6.80 -7.55
CA LYS A 84 -11.35 7.92 -7.31
C LYS A 84 -10.87 8.87 -6.20
N ALA A 85 -10.08 8.36 -5.26
CA ALA A 85 -9.54 9.15 -4.16
C ALA A 85 -8.24 9.88 -4.53
N GLU A 86 -7.61 9.54 -5.67
CA GLU A 86 -6.38 10.18 -6.15
C GLU A 86 -6.49 11.72 -6.13
N GLY A 87 -5.47 12.38 -5.59
CA GLY A 87 -5.45 13.83 -5.36
C GLY A 87 -6.07 14.26 -4.02
N ASN A 88 -6.85 13.40 -3.36
CA ASN A 88 -7.50 13.62 -2.07
C ASN A 88 -7.16 12.54 -1.02
N MET A 89 -6.16 11.70 -1.27
CA MET A 89 -5.70 10.70 -0.31
C MET A 89 -4.88 11.33 0.81
N ASN A 90 -4.79 10.66 1.96
CA ASN A 90 -3.79 10.97 2.97
C ASN A 90 -2.69 9.91 2.92
N ILE A 91 -1.55 10.31 2.37
CA ILE A 91 -0.38 9.46 2.25
C ILE A 91 0.74 10.14 3.02
N PHE A 92 1.45 9.38 3.86
CA PHE A 92 2.54 9.88 4.67
C PHE A 92 3.81 9.11 4.36
N VAL A 93 4.85 9.79 3.89
CA VAL A 93 6.16 9.18 3.69
C VAL A 93 7.00 9.45 4.93
N ILE A 94 7.37 8.38 5.61
CA ILE A 94 8.19 8.38 6.82
C ILE A 94 9.60 7.95 6.44
N GLU A 95 10.59 8.76 6.80
CA GLU A 95 12.01 8.53 6.58
C GLU A 95 12.81 9.06 7.77
N TYR A 96 14.13 8.89 7.80
CA TYR A 96 14.95 9.56 8.80
C TYR A 96 14.93 11.08 8.60
N ASP A 97 14.98 11.82 9.71
CA ASP A 97 15.27 13.25 9.69
C ASP A 97 16.70 13.52 9.20
N GLU A 98 17.00 14.79 8.92
CA GLU A 98 18.32 15.20 8.41
C GLU A 98 19.47 14.87 9.37
N SER A 99 19.17 14.66 10.66
CA SER A 99 20.16 14.32 11.68
C SER A 99 20.39 12.80 11.81
N GLY A 100 19.51 11.98 11.25
CA GLY A 100 19.50 10.52 11.38
C GLY A 100 19.14 10.02 12.79
N ASN A 101 18.64 10.89 13.67
CA ASN A 101 18.33 10.53 15.06
C ASN A 101 16.87 10.15 15.25
N ASP A 102 15.98 10.77 14.47
CA ASP A 102 14.56 10.49 14.51
C ASP A 102 13.91 10.46 13.12
N ILE A 103 12.61 10.24 13.05
CA ILE A 103 11.84 10.22 11.82
C ILE A 103 11.36 11.62 11.40
N LYS A 104 11.28 11.82 10.10
CA LYS A 104 10.57 12.90 9.44
C LYS A 104 9.36 12.30 8.70
N ILE A 105 8.24 13.01 8.74
CA ILE A 105 7.01 12.62 8.04
C ILE A 105 6.67 13.73 7.04
N SER A 106 6.49 13.35 5.78
CA SER A 106 5.98 14.23 4.72
C SER A 106 4.62 13.74 4.25
N HIS A 107 3.78 14.64 3.75
CA HIS A 107 2.42 14.34 3.29
C HIS A 107 2.32 14.44 1.78
N SER A 108 1.52 13.56 1.18
CA SER A 108 1.14 13.54 -0.23
C SER A 108 -0.32 13.15 -0.36
N SER A 109 -0.94 13.56 -1.47
CA SER A 109 -2.30 13.18 -1.83
C SER A 109 -2.42 12.39 -3.14
N HIS A 110 -1.28 12.09 -3.79
CA HIS A 110 -1.22 11.40 -5.08
C HIS A 110 -0.48 10.07 -4.93
N LEU A 111 -1.20 8.94 -4.97
CA LEU A 111 -0.61 7.62 -4.76
C LEU A 111 0.39 7.28 -5.86
N LYS A 112 0.03 7.50 -7.13
CA LYS A 112 0.87 7.12 -8.26
C LYS A 112 2.23 7.82 -8.17
N GLN A 113 2.20 9.15 -8.05
CA GLN A 113 3.42 9.97 -7.94
C GLN A 113 4.26 9.55 -6.72
N THR A 114 3.62 9.32 -5.58
CA THR A 114 4.34 8.92 -4.36
C THR A 114 5.06 7.59 -4.57
N LEU A 115 4.40 6.59 -5.15
CA LEU A 115 4.99 5.29 -5.42
C LEU A 115 6.16 5.39 -6.43
N GLU A 116 6.01 6.20 -7.49
CA GLU A 116 7.05 6.46 -8.49
C GLU A 116 8.30 7.05 -7.83
N GLU A 117 8.13 8.05 -6.98
CA GLU A 117 9.22 8.73 -6.27
C GLU A 117 9.92 7.82 -5.24
N VAL A 118 9.17 7.02 -4.47
CA VAL A 118 9.79 6.17 -3.45
C VAL A 118 10.45 4.92 -4.03
N LEU A 119 9.92 4.36 -5.13
CA LEU A 119 10.47 3.19 -5.80
C LEU A 119 11.53 3.54 -6.84
N GLY A 120 11.60 4.80 -7.29
CA GLY A 120 12.50 5.23 -8.35
C GLY A 120 12.10 4.66 -9.72
N VAL A 121 10.80 4.64 -10.00
CA VAL A 121 10.20 4.11 -11.23
C VAL A 121 9.45 5.24 -11.92
N ASP A 122 9.75 5.49 -13.20
CA ASP A 122 9.24 6.67 -13.91
C ASP A 122 7.76 6.60 -14.33
N ASN A 123 7.19 5.40 -14.44
CA ASN A 123 5.82 5.22 -14.90
C ASN A 123 5.19 3.98 -14.24
N ILE A 124 4.50 4.20 -13.13
CA ILE A 124 3.70 3.16 -12.49
C ILE A 124 2.33 3.06 -13.17
N GLU A 125 1.94 1.83 -13.49
CA GLU A 125 0.61 1.49 -13.98
C GLU A 125 -0.26 1.01 -12.81
N LEU A 126 -1.35 1.75 -12.55
CA LEU A 126 -2.39 1.33 -11.62
C LEU A 126 -3.52 0.67 -12.43
N ILE A 127 -3.60 -0.66 -12.34
CA ILE A 127 -4.55 -1.48 -13.08
C ILE A 127 -5.83 -1.62 -12.24
N PRO A 128 -6.98 -1.05 -12.68
CA PRO A 128 -8.23 -1.19 -11.95
C PRO A 128 -8.78 -2.61 -12.05
N THR A 129 -9.30 -3.14 -10.94
CA THR A 129 -10.18 -4.33 -10.97
C THR A 129 -11.46 -4.07 -11.77
N GLY A 130 -12.01 -5.12 -12.39
CA GLY A 130 -13.16 -5.01 -13.29
C GLY A 130 -12.92 -4.13 -14.51
N ASN A 131 -11.66 -3.90 -14.90
CA ASN A 131 -11.24 -2.98 -15.97
C ASN A 131 -11.84 -1.56 -15.82
N GLY A 132 -12.08 -1.13 -14.57
CA GLY A 132 -12.69 0.17 -14.24
C GLY A 132 -14.20 0.24 -14.40
N ASP A 133 -14.88 -0.84 -14.80
CA ASP A 133 -16.34 -0.91 -14.79
C ASP A 133 -16.88 -0.94 -13.36
N VAL A 134 -17.93 -0.16 -13.10
CA VAL A 134 -18.47 0.02 -11.74
C VAL A 134 -19.15 -1.25 -11.23
N ILE A 135 -19.77 -2.03 -12.10
CA ILE A 135 -20.51 -3.25 -11.75
C ILE A 135 -19.53 -4.41 -11.60
N ASP A 136 -18.69 -4.63 -12.59
CA ASP A 136 -17.69 -5.71 -12.55
C ASP A 136 -16.65 -5.45 -11.45
N GLY A 137 -16.17 -4.21 -11.29
CA GLY A 137 -15.23 -3.84 -10.24
C GLY A 137 -15.79 -4.05 -8.83
N ALA A 138 -17.06 -3.71 -8.59
CA ALA A 138 -17.69 -3.98 -7.29
C ALA A 138 -17.84 -5.49 -7.01
N ARG A 139 -18.15 -6.29 -8.04
CA ARG A 139 -18.28 -7.75 -7.91
C ARG A 139 -16.93 -8.42 -7.66
N GLU A 140 -15.90 -8.04 -8.41
CA GLU A 140 -14.56 -8.62 -8.29
C GLU A 140 -13.88 -8.18 -7.01
N GLN A 141 -14.09 -6.94 -6.57
CA GLN A 141 -13.62 -6.50 -5.26
C GLN A 141 -14.22 -7.33 -4.12
N TRP A 142 -15.51 -7.67 -4.19
CA TRP A 142 -16.13 -8.57 -3.22
C TRP A 142 -15.49 -9.97 -3.22
N ASN A 143 -14.85 -10.36 -4.32
CA ASN A 143 -14.14 -11.62 -4.50
C ASN A 143 -12.61 -11.42 -4.50
N ASP A 144 -12.11 -10.39 -3.80
CA ASP A 144 -10.68 -10.14 -3.63
C ASP A 144 -9.89 -9.96 -4.94
N GLY A 145 -10.50 -9.34 -5.96
CA GLY A 145 -9.87 -9.13 -7.26
C GLY A 145 -8.58 -8.30 -7.23
N SER A 146 -8.42 -7.43 -6.23
CA SER A 146 -7.21 -6.61 -6.06
C SER A 146 -6.15 -7.31 -5.19
N ASN A 147 -6.50 -8.40 -4.50
CA ASN A 147 -5.63 -9.16 -3.60
C ASN A 147 -5.03 -10.36 -4.36
N THR A 148 -4.03 -10.08 -5.18
CA THR A 148 -3.41 -11.10 -6.02
C THR A 148 -2.08 -11.55 -5.44
N LEU A 149 -1.77 -12.84 -5.53
CA LEU A 149 -0.48 -13.37 -5.06
C LEU A 149 0.54 -13.34 -6.20
N CYS A 150 1.50 -12.43 -6.14
CA CYS A 150 2.61 -12.36 -7.09
C CYS A 150 3.71 -13.38 -6.73
N ILE A 151 3.95 -14.36 -7.60
CA ILE A 151 4.97 -15.42 -7.39
C ILE A 151 6.29 -15.14 -8.14
N ARG A 152 6.24 -14.23 -9.11
CA ARG A 152 7.35 -13.68 -9.89
C ARG A 152 6.85 -12.39 -10.56
N PRO A 153 7.68 -11.37 -10.82
CA PRO A 153 7.26 -10.18 -11.55
C PRO A 153 6.41 -10.52 -12.79
N GLY A 154 5.19 -9.98 -12.85
CA GLY A 154 4.22 -10.22 -13.92
C GLY A 154 3.54 -11.60 -13.91
N VAL A 155 3.73 -12.41 -12.86
CA VAL A 155 3.10 -13.73 -12.70
C VAL A 155 2.34 -13.78 -11.38
N VAL A 156 1.02 -13.77 -11.48
CA VAL A 156 0.11 -13.75 -10.33
C VAL A 156 -0.76 -15.00 -10.26
N VAL A 157 -1.18 -15.35 -9.06
CA VAL A 157 -2.21 -16.35 -8.77
C VAL A 157 -3.49 -15.61 -8.36
N THR A 158 -4.59 -15.91 -9.04
CA THR A 158 -5.90 -15.25 -8.86
C THR A 158 -7.03 -16.28 -8.81
N TYR A 159 -8.22 -15.84 -8.40
CA TYR A 159 -9.42 -16.66 -8.52
C TYR A 159 -9.99 -16.62 -9.94
N ASP A 160 -10.33 -17.79 -10.49
CA ASP A 160 -10.95 -17.98 -11.82
C ASP A 160 -12.25 -17.17 -12.03
N ARG A 161 -12.93 -16.80 -10.93
CA ARG A 161 -14.18 -16.04 -10.98
C ARG A 161 -14.02 -14.54 -11.30
N ASN A 162 -12.81 -14.01 -11.24
CA ASN A 162 -12.47 -12.62 -11.58
C ASN A 162 -11.91 -12.62 -13.01
N TYR A 163 -12.82 -12.58 -13.99
CA TYR A 163 -12.52 -12.81 -15.40
C TYR A 163 -12.38 -11.50 -16.21
N VAL A 164 -12.58 -10.35 -15.57
CA VAL A 164 -12.50 -9.01 -16.17
C VAL A 164 -11.16 -8.37 -15.80
#